data_AF-A0A0L0D9C6-F1
#
_entry.id   AF-A0A0L0D9C6-F1
#
_cell.length_a   1.000
_cell.length_b   1.000
_cell.length_c   1.000
_cell.angle_alpha   90.00
_cell.angle_beta   90.00
_cell.angle_gamma   90.00
#
_symmetry.space_group_name_H-M   'P 1'
#
loop_
_entity.id
_entity.type
_entity.pdbx_description
1 polymer ?
#
loop_
_entity_poly.entity_id
_entity_poly.type
_entity_poly.pdbx_seq_one_letter_code
_entity_poly.pdbx_strand_id
1 'polypeptide(L)'
;MGEVVEHAPGTMAYLVDELLGRTGTAGGCNEAGDGVAVGDEFIASTGTSVGLAAGAAADGGGGEASSNGLGGGSGEVLKGFIRETHLRADGTIDVVTKPHASPPRASPEPGLMAASRPALVVVDVQNDFLPGGALGVPDGNAVVPVINALREAIDFDAVVLTQDWHPEGHVSFKSASADGTWPDHCVANTQGARLASALNVASSDYIIRKGTDVQVDAYSGFGPPMPHPPTELEELLRAHNSDVVVVVGLALDYCVRATALDAHALGFTVYVVSDAVRPVTPAGGDDAKLDLVDAGVKLVTSQRLMAALGQ
;
A
#
# COMPACT_ATOMS: atom_id res chain seq x y z
N MET A 1 14.10 -41.91 53.55
CA MET A 1 14.17 -42.05 52.08
C MET A 1 12.81 -41.61 51.58
N GLY A 2 12.66 -40.53 50.81
CA GLY A 2 13.68 -39.70 50.16
C GLY A 2 13.00 -39.02 48.97
N GLU A 3 12.06 -38.13 49.26
CA GLU A 3 11.25 -37.42 48.28
C GLU A 3 11.77 -35.99 48.18
N VAL A 4 12.14 -35.56 46.97
CA VAL A 4 12.53 -34.18 46.67
C VAL A 4 11.93 -33.80 45.32
N VAL A 5 10.99 -32.86 45.36
CA VAL A 5 10.53 -32.07 44.21
C VAL A 5 11.12 -30.68 44.39
N GLU A 6 11.89 -30.19 43.42
CA GLU A 6 12.37 -28.80 43.25
C GLU A 6 13.22 -28.78 41.96
N HIS A 7 13.40 -27.70 41.20
CA HIS A 7 12.65 -26.44 41.03
C HIS A 7 13.09 -25.86 39.67
N ALA A 8 12.32 -24.95 39.06
CA ALA A 8 12.78 -24.17 37.90
C ALA A 8 13.22 -22.77 38.35
N PRO A 9 14.39 -22.31 37.89
CA PRO A 9 14.52 -21.00 37.24
C PRO A 9 15.39 -21.12 35.97
N GLY A 10 15.51 -20.14 35.08
CA GLY A 10 14.99 -18.78 35.06
C GLY A 10 15.82 -17.95 34.06
N THR A 11 15.17 -16.95 33.47
CA THR A 11 15.67 -15.88 32.58
C THR A 11 17.18 -15.59 32.59
N MET A 12 17.83 -15.63 31.41
CA MET A 12 19.17 -15.06 31.20
C MET A 12 19.09 -13.73 30.44
N ALA A 13 19.42 -12.64 31.14
CA ALA A 13 19.70 -11.35 30.53
C ALA A 13 21.18 -11.22 30.17
N TYR A 14 21.52 -10.43 29.15
CA TYR A 14 22.90 -10.08 28.81
C TYR A 14 23.07 -8.57 28.57
N LEU A 15 23.76 -7.94 29.52
CA LEU A 15 24.52 -6.69 29.52
C LEU A 15 25.74 -7.01 30.45
N VAL A 16 26.96 -6.44 30.35
CA VAL A 16 27.42 -5.13 29.86
C VAL A 16 28.93 -5.22 29.45
N ASP A 17 29.44 -4.20 28.72
CA ASP A 17 30.78 -3.56 28.84
C ASP A 17 32.12 -4.32 28.57
N GLU A 18 33.26 -3.69 28.23
CA GLU A 18 33.62 -2.25 28.04
C GLU A 18 34.87 -2.01 27.13
N LEU A 19 35.03 -0.78 26.59
CA LEU A 19 36.24 0.08 26.39
C LEU A 19 37.59 -0.51 25.82
N LEU A 20 38.48 0.15 25.03
CA LEU A 20 38.83 1.52 24.56
C LEU A 20 39.37 1.44 23.09
N GLY A 21 39.77 2.47 22.31
CA GLY A 21 39.82 3.94 22.45
C GLY A 21 41.05 4.58 21.73
N ARG A 22 40.99 5.88 21.34
CA ARG A 22 42.04 6.75 20.64
C ARG A 22 42.19 6.59 19.12
N THR A 23 42.55 7.58 18.28
CA THR A 23 42.51 9.08 18.28
C THR A 23 42.89 9.56 16.86
N GLY A 24 42.32 10.66 16.33
CA GLY A 24 42.82 11.30 15.10
C GLY A 24 41.97 12.46 14.57
N THR A 25 42.60 13.61 14.27
CA THR A 25 41.94 14.89 13.88
C THR A 25 42.42 15.41 12.52
N ALA A 26 41.57 16.12 11.76
CA ALA A 26 41.77 17.52 11.31
C ALA A 26 41.15 17.89 9.92
N GLY A 27 40.55 19.10 9.84
CA GLY A 27 40.34 19.91 8.63
C GLY A 27 39.09 19.60 7.76
N GLY A 28 38.36 20.57 7.20
CA GLY A 28 38.41 22.03 7.38
C GLY A 28 37.78 22.86 6.24
N CYS A 29 36.74 23.64 6.55
CA CYS A 29 36.32 24.94 5.96
C CYS A 29 35.86 25.07 4.48
N ASN A 30 34.58 25.46 4.28
CA ASN A 30 34.07 26.72 3.67
C ASN A 30 32.57 26.55 3.32
N GLU A 31 31.63 27.36 3.82
CA GLU A 31 31.20 28.70 3.34
C GLU A 31 30.65 28.74 1.90
N ALA A 32 29.57 29.45 1.54
CA ALA A 32 28.45 30.12 2.23
C ALA A 32 27.46 30.67 1.16
N GLY A 33 26.23 31.07 1.53
CA GLY A 33 25.48 32.13 0.80
C GLY A 33 24.16 31.78 0.10
N ASP A 34 23.06 32.26 0.70
CA ASP A 34 21.85 32.91 0.14
C ASP A 34 21.10 32.37 -1.11
N GLY A 35 19.75 32.39 -0.99
CA GLY A 35 18.96 33.11 -2.00
C GLY A 35 17.55 32.65 -2.39
N VAL A 36 16.54 33.02 -1.58
CA VAL A 36 15.16 33.45 -2.00
C VAL A 36 14.21 32.44 -2.69
N ALA A 37 12.92 32.55 -2.37
CA ALA A 37 11.82 31.74 -2.92
C ALA A 37 10.88 32.52 -3.86
N VAL A 38 10.45 31.87 -4.95
CA VAL A 38 9.21 32.03 -5.76
C VAL A 38 9.26 30.92 -6.83
N GLY A 39 8.16 30.32 -7.33
CA GLY A 39 6.73 30.42 -7.05
C GLY A 39 5.98 29.35 -7.87
N ASP A 40 4.69 29.13 -7.64
CA ASP A 40 3.90 28.16 -8.42
C ASP A 40 3.81 28.53 -9.90
N GLU A 41 3.98 27.56 -10.81
CA GLU A 41 3.38 27.65 -12.14
C GLU A 41 2.92 26.29 -12.69
N PHE A 42 1.64 26.23 -13.05
CA PHE A 42 0.89 25.02 -13.37
C PHE A 42 0.74 24.93 -14.89
N ILE A 43 1.51 24.06 -15.58
CA ILE A 43 1.43 23.92 -17.04
C ILE A 43 0.62 22.67 -17.41
N ALA A 44 -0.63 22.89 -17.82
CA ALA A 44 -1.44 21.87 -18.48
C ALA A 44 -1.01 21.72 -19.95
N SER A 45 -0.49 20.55 -20.32
CA SER A 45 -0.21 20.18 -21.71
C SER A 45 -1.39 19.40 -22.30
N THR A 46 -2.07 19.99 -23.29
CA THR A 46 -3.14 19.32 -24.04
C THR A 46 -2.57 18.58 -25.25
N GLY A 47 -2.70 17.26 -25.27
CA GLY A 47 -2.32 16.44 -26.41
C GLY A 47 -3.23 16.69 -27.62
N THR A 48 -2.63 16.82 -28.81
CA THR A 48 -3.33 16.75 -30.09
C THR A 48 -2.89 15.48 -30.81
N SER A 49 -3.79 14.52 -30.96
CA SER A 49 -3.57 13.31 -31.76
C SER A 49 -3.92 13.57 -33.23
N VAL A 50 -3.03 13.19 -34.14
CA VAL A 50 -3.28 13.21 -35.59
C VAL A 50 -3.68 11.80 -36.02
N GLY A 51 -4.91 11.63 -36.49
CA GLY A 51 -5.36 10.37 -37.07
C GLY A 51 -4.94 10.21 -38.53
N LEU A 52 -4.51 9.02 -38.92
CA LEU A 52 -4.50 8.59 -40.32
C LEU A 52 -5.68 7.66 -40.59
N ALA A 53 -6.44 7.97 -41.63
CA ALA A 53 -7.53 7.12 -42.11
C ALA A 53 -7.01 6.04 -43.07
N ALA A 54 -7.61 4.85 -43.02
CA ALA A 54 -7.50 3.83 -44.07
C ALA A 54 -8.81 3.80 -44.88
N GLY A 55 -8.71 3.76 -46.20
CA GLY A 55 -9.84 3.93 -47.11
C GLY A 55 -10.70 2.67 -47.30
N ALA A 56 -11.94 2.89 -47.72
CA ALA A 56 -12.88 1.84 -48.11
C ALA A 56 -12.76 1.49 -49.60
N ALA A 57 -13.13 0.26 -49.95
CA ALA A 57 -13.58 -0.14 -51.29
C ALA A 57 -14.74 -1.13 -51.14
N ALA A 58 -15.71 -1.08 -52.06
CA ALA A 58 -16.99 -1.76 -51.92
C ALA A 58 -17.37 -2.54 -53.19
N ASP A 59 -18.05 -3.67 -53.00
CA ASP A 59 -19.09 -4.27 -53.86
C ASP A 59 -19.66 -5.48 -53.07
N GLY A 60 -20.91 -5.94 -53.17
CA GLY A 60 -22.10 -5.54 -53.91
C GLY A 60 -23.11 -6.71 -53.87
N GLY A 61 -24.43 -6.47 -53.83
CA GLY A 61 -25.43 -7.55 -53.91
C GLY A 61 -26.67 -7.39 -53.03
N GLY A 62 -27.85 -7.25 -53.65
CA GLY A 62 -29.12 -6.90 -53.01
C GLY A 62 -29.93 -8.02 -52.36
N GLY A 63 -31.12 -7.65 -51.87
CA GLY A 63 -32.14 -8.55 -51.32
C GLY A 63 -33.12 -7.83 -50.38
N GLU A 64 -34.34 -7.57 -50.83
CA GLU A 64 -35.44 -7.15 -49.94
C GLU A 64 -36.05 -8.37 -49.22
N ALA A 65 -36.32 -8.25 -47.91
CA ALA A 65 -37.63 -8.56 -47.29
C ALA A 65 -37.58 -8.65 -45.74
N SER A 66 -38.38 -7.80 -45.10
CA SER A 66 -39.15 -7.99 -43.85
C SER A 66 -38.59 -8.75 -42.62
N SER A 67 -38.82 -8.09 -41.47
CA SER A 67 -39.24 -8.63 -40.16
C SER A 67 -38.21 -8.67 -39.01
N ASN A 68 -38.63 -8.04 -37.91
CA ASN A 68 -38.26 -8.19 -36.49
C ASN A 68 -36.86 -8.73 -36.15
N GLY A 69 -35.97 -7.84 -35.73
CA GLY A 69 -34.71 -8.18 -35.06
C GLY A 69 -34.33 -7.12 -34.01
N LEU A 70 -33.95 -7.56 -32.82
CA LEU A 70 -33.49 -6.72 -31.71
C LEU A 70 -32.07 -6.18 -31.99
N GLY A 71 -31.82 -4.94 -31.58
CA GLY A 71 -30.49 -4.32 -31.55
C GLY A 71 -30.64 -2.88 -31.06
N GLY A 72 -29.85 -2.36 -30.13
CA GLY A 72 -28.48 -2.76 -29.82
C GLY A 72 -27.58 -1.52 -29.92
N GLY A 73 -27.99 -0.42 -29.28
CA GLY A 73 -27.24 0.82 -29.28
C GLY A 73 -26.00 0.67 -28.40
N SER A 74 -24.84 0.43 -29.03
CA SER A 74 -23.54 0.37 -28.38
C SER A 74 -23.16 1.76 -27.84
N GLY A 75 -23.62 2.08 -26.63
CA GLY A 75 -23.19 3.25 -25.89
C GLY A 75 -21.76 3.05 -25.38
N GLU A 76 -20.80 3.69 -26.04
CA GLU A 76 -19.43 3.78 -25.55
C GLU A 76 -19.42 4.56 -24.21
N VAL A 77 -19.09 3.88 -23.11
CA VAL A 77 -19.09 4.46 -21.77
C VAL A 77 -17.83 5.31 -21.59
N LEU A 78 -17.92 6.57 -22.00
CA LEU A 78 -16.96 7.61 -21.60
C LEU A 78 -17.04 7.80 -20.08
N LYS A 79 -16.11 7.18 -19.35
CA LYS A 79 -15.97 7.33 -17.89
C LYS A 79 -15.96 8.82 -17.53
N GLY A 80 -16.87 9.24 -16.64
CA GLY A 80 -16.89 10.59 -16.07
C GLY A 80 -17.78 11.64 -16.74
N PHE A 81 -18.63 11.30 -17.73
CA PHE A 81 -19.57 12.26 -18.32
C PHE A 81 -21.00 11.70 -18.42
N ILE A 82 -22.00 12.57 -18.17
CA ILE A 82 -23.42 12.27 -18.39
C ILE A 82 -23.85 12.90 -19.72
N ARG A 83 -24.49 12.12 -20.60
CA ARG A 83 -25.16 12.61 -21.80
C ARG A 83 -26.64 12.85 -21.51
N GLU A 84 -27.05 14.11 -21.52
CA GLU A 84 -28.46 14.49 -21.54
C GLU A 84 -28.89 14.78 -23.00
N THR A 85 -30.03 14.24 -23.40
CA THR A 85 -30.56 14.37 -24.75
C THR A 85 -31.88 15.15 -24.70
N HIS A 86 -31.92 16.32 -25.32
CA HIS A 86 -33.09 17.20 -25.31
C HIS A 86 -33.68 17.33 -26.72
N LEU A 87 -34.93 16.91 -26.89
CA LEU A 87 -35.69 17.14 -28.12
C LEU A 87 -36.32 18.54 -28.06
N ARG A 88 -35.99 19.41 -29.01
CA ARG A 88 -36.56 20.75 -29.15
C ARG A 88 -37.91 20.70 -29.86
N ALA A 89 -38.70 21.77 -29.68
CA ALA A 89 -40.03 21.90 -30.29
C ALA A 89 -40.02 21.98 -31.82
N ASP A 90 -38.87 22.25 -32.44
CA ASP A 90 -38.65 22.23 -33.90
C ASP A 90 -38.22 20.84 -34.43
N GLY A 91 -38.13 19.83 -33.56
CA GLY A 91 -37.72 18.47 -33.91
C GLY A 91 -36.20 18.23 -33.89
N THR A 92 -35.38 19.24 -33.60
CA THR A 92 -33.93 19.05 -33.45
C THR A 92 -33.56 18.43 -32.09
N ILE A 93 -32.48 17.66 -32.05
CA ILE A 93 -31.97 17.03 -30.82
C ILE A 93 -30.65 17.68 -30.41
N ASP A 94 -30.61 18.24 -29.21
CA ASP A 94 -29.36 18.58 -28.53
C ASP A 94 -28.85 17.38 -27.74
N VAL A 95 -27.56 17.10 -27.86
CA VAL A 95 -26.83 16.21 -26.93
C VAL A 95 -25.89 17.09 -26.10
N VAL A 96 -26.18 17.20 -24.81
CA VAL A 96 -25.36 17.97 -23.86
C VAL A 96 -24.55 17.00 -23.02
N THR A 97 -23.23 17.05 -23.16
CA THR A 97 -22.29 16.33 -22.28
C THR A 97 -21.94 17.22 -21.09
N LYS A 98 -22.35 16.83 -19.89
CA LYS A 98 -21.89 17.45 -18.64
C LYS A 98 -20.86 16.53 -17.98
N PRO A 99 -19.78 17.07 -17.39
CA PRO A 99 -18.94 16.27 -16.51
C PRO A 99 -19.81 15.70 -15.39
N HIS A 100 -19.61 14.43 -15.05
CA HIS A 100 -20.21 13.85 -13.86
C HIS A 100 -19.67 14.64 -12.68
N ALA A 101 -20.51 15.43 -12.03
CA ALA A 101 -20.16 16.02 -10.76
C ALA A 101 -19.94 14.86 -9.79
N SER A 102 -18.68 14.59 -9.42
CA SER A 102 -18.40 13.79 -8.24
C SER A 102 -19.14 14.44 -7.07
N PRO A 103 -19.80 13.67 -6.19
CA PRO A 103 -20.31 14.25 -4.96
C PRO A 103 -19.14 14.94 -4.24
N PRO A 104 -19.36 16.08 -3.56
CA PRO A 104 -18.31 16.71 -2.78
C PRO A 104 -17.74 15.64 -1.84
N ARG A 105 -16.44 15.37 -1.93
CA ARG A 105 -15.77 14.35 -1.11
C ARG A 105 -15.86 14.83 0.34
N ALA A 106 -16.91 14.41 1.03
CA ALA A 106 -17.06 14.64 2.45
C ALA A 106 -15.79 14.13 3.11
N SER A 107 -15.06 15.04 3.75
CA SER A 107 -14.10 14.60 4.77
C SER A 107 -14.92 13.79 5.77
N PRO A 108 -14.47 12.61 6.21
CA PRO A 108 -15.20 11.89 7.24
C PRO A 108 -15.34 12.84 8.44
N GLU A 109 -16.60 13.14 8.80
CA GLU A 109 -16.92 13.96 9.96
C GLU A 109 -16.17 13.40 11.17
N PRO A 110 -15.44 14.22 11.95
CA PRO A 110 -14.60 13.73 13.04
C PRO A 110 -15.30 12.78 14.02
N GLY A 111 -16.62 12.94 14.21
CA GLY A 111 -17.44 12.09 15.07
C GLY A 111 -17.68 10.66 14.59
N LEU A 112 -17.46 10.32 13.31
CA LEU A 112 -17.67 8.95 12.81
C LEU A 112 -16.48 8.02 13.13
N MET A 113 -15.28 8.58 13.29
CA MET A 113 -14.05 7.81 13.58
C MET A 113 -13.90 7.49 15.07
N ALA A 114 -14.45 8.33 15.96
CA ALA A 114 -14.36 8.17 17.41
C ALA A 114 -15.13 6.95 17.99
N ALA A 115 -15.85 6.19 17.16
CA ALA A 115 -16.56 4.96 17.55
C ALA A 115 -16.06 3.71 16.79
N SER A 116 -15.07 3.85 15.91
CA SER A 116 -14.43 2.74 15.22
C SER A 116 -13.42 2.03 16.14
N ARG A 117 -13.05 0.80 15.76
CA ARG A 117 -12.08 -0.06 16.44
C ARG A 117 -10.86 -0.27 15.53
N PRO A 118 -9.94 0.72 15.46
CA PRO A 118 -8.87 0.71 14.47
C PRO A 118 -7.81 -0.33 14.80
N ALA A 119 -7.42 -1.11 13.81
CA ALA A 119 -6.18 -1.89 13.83
C ALA A 119 -5.09 -1.22 12.98
N LEU A 120 -3.84 -1.30 13.45
CA LEU A 120 -2.66 -0.89 12.68
C LEU A 120 -1.99 -2.12 12.05
N VAL A 121 -1.80 -2.10 10.74
CA VAL A 121 -1.04 -3.10 9.99
C VAL A 121 0.24 -2.45 9.47
N VAL A 122 1.37 -2.81 10.08
CA VAL A 122 2.72 -2.35 9.73
C VAL A 122 3.32 -3.35 8.76
N VAL A 123 3.40 -2.96 7.48
CA VAL A 123 3.83 -3.85 6.42
C VAL A 123 5.35 -3.81 6.27
N ASP A 124 5.99 -4.98 6.43
CA ASP A 124 7.35 -5.32 6.02
C ASP A 124 8.44 -4.26 6.33
N VAL A 125 8.41 -3.66 7.52
CA VAL A 125 9.46 -2.74 8.00
C VAL A 125 10.67 -3.54 8.49
N GLN A 126 11.33 -4.24 7.57
CA GLN A 126 12.45 -5.15 7.77
C GLN A 126 13.75 -4.60 7.22
N ASN A 127 14.89 -5.07 7.75
CA ASN A 127 16.22 -4.55 7.41
C ASN A 127 16.54 -4.62 5.91
N ASP A 128 16.14 -5.67 5.20
CA ASP A 128 16.39 -5.80 3.76
C ASP A 128 15.64 -4.78 2.90
N PHE A 129 14.52 -4.23 3.39
CA PHE A 129 13.75 -3.19 2.72
C PHE A 129 14.17 -1.76 3.13
N LEU A 130 15.10 -1.61 4.09
CA LEU A 130 15.67 -0.31 4.42
C LEU A 130 16.86 0.05 3.51
N PRO A 131 17.24 1.33 3.38
CA PRO A 131 18.43 1.73 2.63
C PRO A 131 19.69 0.97 3.09
N GLY A 132 20.34 0.28 2.15
CA GLY A 132 21.51 -0.59 2.41
C GLY A 132 21.17 -2.07 2.61
N GLY A 133 19.89 -2.43 2.72
CA GLY A 133 19.40 -3.82 2.70
C GLY A 133 19.39 -4.44 1.30
N ALA A 134 19.17 -5.76 1.21
CA ALA A 134 19.24 -6.50 -0.06
C ALA A 134 18.23 -6.04 -1.14
N LEU A 135 17.08 -5.49 -0.71
CA LEU A 135 16.03 -4.92 -1.56
C LEU A 135 15.61 -3.54 -1.03
N GLY A 136 16.59 -2.72 -0.67
CA GLY A 136 16.38 -1.45 0.03
C GLY A 136 15.50 -0.45 -0.73
N VAL A 137 14.37 -0.07 -0.12
CA VAL A 137 13.43 0.93 -0.64
C VAL A 137 14.02 2.34 -0.45
N PRO A 138 14.00 3.22 -1.47
CA PRO A 138 14.44 4.61 -1.34
C PRO A 138 13.74 5.34 -0.18
N ASP A 139 14.53 5.94 0.71
CA ASP A 139 14.09 6.57 1.97
C ASP A 139 13.16 5.69 2.85
N GLY A 140 13.23 4.36 2.69
CA GLY A 140 12.34 3.41 3.39
C GLY A 140 12.38 3.53 4.92
N ASN A 141 13.51 3.93 5.49
CA ASN A 141 13.67 4.17 6.92
C ASN A 141 12.88 5.40 7.43
N ALA A 142 12.48 6.33 6.56
CA ALA A 142 11.73 7.52 6.95
C ALA A 142 10.29 7.23 7.43
N VAL A 143 9.75 6.03 7.16
CA VAL A 143 8.44 5.62 7.68
C VAL A 143 8.47 5.35 9.19
N VAL A 144 9.59 4.85 9.71
CA VAL A 144 9.74 4.37 11.10
C VAL A 144 9.34 5.42 12.16
N PRO A 145 9.85 6.67 12.14
CA PRO A 145 9.45 7.67 13.14
C PRO A 145 7.95 8.04 13.05
N VAL A 146 7.36 8.02 11.84
CA VAL A 146 5.94 8.31 11.65
C VAL A 146 5.07 7.18 12.21
N ILE A 147 5.47 5.93 11.98
CA ILE A 147 4.80 4.75 12.54
C ILE A 147 4.88 4.75 14.07
N ASN A 148 6.06 5.01 14.64
CA ASN A 148 6.23 5.10 16.09
C ASN A 148 5.35 6.20 16.70
N ALA A 149 5.23 7.37 16.06
CA ALA A 149 4.36 8.46 16.53
C ALA A 149 2.86 8.11 16.43
N LEU A 150 2.43 7.44 15.35
CA LEU A 150 1.05 6.94 15.23
C LEU A 150 0.68 5.99 16.38
N ARG A 151 1.61 5.09 16.72
CA ARG A 151 1.45 4.13 17.83
C ARG A 151 1.41 4.75 19.22
N GLU A 152 2.01 5.93 19.39
CA GLU A 152 1.98 6.68 20.65
C GLU A 152 0.69 7.52 20.77
N ALA A 153 0.21 8.07 19.65
CA ALA A 153 -0.92 9.00 19.62
C ALA A 153 -2.31 8.32 19.53
N ILE A 154 -2.41 7.11 18.98
CA ILE A 154 -3.67 6.42 18.70
C ILE A 154 -3.72 5.09 19.46
N ASP A 155 -4.82 4.87 20.19
CA ASP A 155 -5.12 3.59 20.84
C ASP A 155 -5.71 2.62 19.80
N PHE A 156 -4.93 1.63 19.40
CA PHE A 156 -5.31 0.63 18.40
C PHE A 156 -5.75 -0.67 19.10
N ASP A 157 -6.93 -1.20 18.75
CA ASP A 157 -7.41 -2.50 19.24
C ASP A 157 -6.44 -3.65 18.94
N ALA A 158 -5.73 -3.55 17.80
CA ALA A 158 -4.68 -4.49 17.42
C ALA A 158 -3.55 -3.78 16.67
N VAL A 159 -2.30 -4.20 16.93
CA VAL A 159 -1.15 -3.87 16.09
C VAL A 159 -0.57 -5.16 15.53
N VAL A 160 -0.52 -5.24 14.21
CA VAL A 160 0.01 -6.39 13.47
C VAL A 160 1.18 -5.93 12.60
N LEU A 161 2.27 -6.67 12.66
CA LEU A 161 3.45 -6.45 11.83
C LEU A 161 3.55 -7.62 10.85
N THR A 162 3.63 -7.34 9.56
CA THR A 162 3.99 -8.38 8.59
C THR A 162 5.50 -8.52 8.47
N GLN A 163 5.93 -9.73 8.10
CA GLN A 163 7.28 -10.01 7.65
C GLN A 163 7.21 -10.83 6.36
N ASP A 164 7.89 -10.40 5.30
CA ASP A 164 8.37 -11.36 4.30
C ASP A 164 9.34 -12.33 4.98
N TRP A 165 9.17 -13.61 4.68
CA TRP A 165 9.85 -14.68 5.41
C TRP A 165 10.14 -15.87 4.50
N HIS A 166 10.91 -15.59 3.45
CA HIS A 166 11.16 -16.52 2.36
C HIS A 166 12.12 -17.65 2.73
N PRO A 167 11.85 -18.91 2.35
CA PRO A 167 12.85 -19.97 2.37
C PRO A 167 14.05 -19.65 1.45
N GLU A 168 15.19 -20.28 1.69
CA GLU A 168 16.28 -20.30 0.70
C GLU A 168 15.77 -20.93 -0.61
N GLY A 169 16.12 -20.31 -1.75
CA GLY A 169 15.66 -20.78 -3.07
C GLY A 169 14.17 -20.49 -3.37
N HIS A 170 13.54 -19.54 -2.68
CA HIS A 170 12.17 -19.10 -2.95
C HIS A 170 11.97 -18.64 -4.40
N VAL A 171 10.82 -18.98 -4.99
CA VAL A 171 10.49 -18.77 -6.41
C VAL A 171 10.69 -17.34 -6.91
N SER A 172 10.50 -16.34 -6.04
CA SER A 172 10.63 -14.93 -6.42
C SER A 172 12.08 -14.45 -6.59
N PHE A 173 13.07 -15.26 -6.18
CA PHE A 173 14.49 -14.91 -6.23
C PHE A 173 15.15 -15.20 -7.58
N LYS A 174 15.95 -14.24 -8.05
CA LYS A 174 16.84 -14.34 -9.22
C LYS A 174 17.93 -15.41 -9.09
N SER A 175 18.27 -15.83 -7.86
CA SER A 175 19.17 -16.96 -7.61
C SER A 175 18.51 -18.31 -7.86
N ALA A 176 17.19 -18.41 -7.66
CA ALA A 176 16.43 -19.64 -7.68
C ALA A 176 15.90 -20.00 -9.08
N SER A 177 15.47 -19.00 -9.86
CA SER A 177 14.95 -19.21 -11.20
C SER A 177 15.27 -18.05 -12.14
N ALA A 178 15.24 -18.32 -13.45
CA ALA A 178 15.38 -17.30 -14.49
C ALA A 178 14.18 -16.32 -14.54
N ASP A 179 13.04 -16.73 -14.00
CA ASP A 179 11.80 -15.96 -13.92
C ASP A 179 11.69 -15.17 -12.60
N GLY A 180 12.68 -15.28 -11.70
CA GLY A 180 12.74 -14.58 -10.43
C GLY A 180 12.84 -13.06 -10.60
N THR A 181 11.97 -12.31 -9.92
CA THR A 181 11.87 -10.85 -10.03
C THR A 181 12.87 -10.13 -9.12
N TRP A 182 13.17 -10.70 -7.96
CA TRP A 182 13.86 -10.00 -6.87
C TRP A 182 15.27 -10.54 -6.60
N PRO A 183 16.20 -9.74 -6.05
CA PRO A 183 17.36 -10.30 -5.37
C PRO A 183 16.89 -11.14 -4.17
N ASP A 184 17.73 -12.05 -3.68
CA ASP A 184 17.51 -12.76 -2.43
C ASP A 184 17.39 -11.76 -1.28
N HIS A 185 16.23 -11.74 -0.61
CA HIS A 185 15.88 -10.78 0.44
C HIS A 185 14.96 -11.45 1.46
N CYS A 186 14.93 -10.93 2.68
CA CYS A 186 14.05 -11.41 3.75
C CYS A 186 14.09 -12.93 3.98
N VAL A 187 15.26 -13.54 3.70
CA VAL A 187 15.48 -14.98 3.85
C VAL A 187 15.32 -15.37 5.32
N ALA A 188 14.51 -16.40 5.57
CA ALA A 188 14.09 -16.82 6.90
C ALA A 188 15.27 -16.98 7.86
N ASN A 189 15.12 -16.41 9.06
CA ASN A 189 16.11 -16.41 10.15
C ASN A 189 17.40 -15.60 9.92
N THR A 190 17.57 -14.92 8.78
CA THR A 190 18.71 -14.02 8.54
C THR A 190 18.58 -12.69 9.29
N GLN A 191 19.62 -11.86 9.26
CA GLN A 191 19.56 -10.48 9.76
C GLN A 191 18.65 -9.59 8.90
N GLY A 192 18.64 -9.80 7.59
CA GLY A 192 17.86 -9.02 6.63
C GLY A 192 16.35 -9.14 6.85
N ALA A 193 15.87 -10.34 7.16
CA ALA A 193 14.48 -10.62 7.50
C ALA A 193 14.00 -10.06 8.86
N ARG A 194 14.89 -9.55 9.72
CA ARG A 194 14.46 -8.98 11.01
C ARG A 194 13.79 -7.63 10.80
N LEU A 195 12.79 -7.33 11.62
CA LEU A 195 12.22 -6.00 11.74
C LEU A 195 13.31 -4.96 12.08
N ALA A 196 13.11 -3.73 11.61
CA ALA A 196 14.02 -2.62 11.84
C ALA A 196 14.20 -2.34 13.34
N SER A 197 15.44 -2.22 13.81
CA SER A 197 15.73 -2.01 15.25
C SER A 197 15.23 -0.69 15.83
N ALA A 198 14.91 0.29 14.97
CA ALA A 198 14.32 1.57 15.36
C ALA A 198 12.78 1.58 15.35
N LEU A 199 12.14 0.50 14.87
CA LEU A 199 10.70 0.34 14.98
C LEU A 199 10.34 -0.09 16.40
N ASN A 200 9.43 0.64 17.04
CA ASN A 200 8.89 0.22 18.32
C ASN A 200 8.02 -1.02 18.10
N VAL A 201 8.34 -2.12 18.80
CA VAL A 201 7.58 -3.37 18.80
C VAL A 201 7.31 -3.75 20.26
N ALA A 202 6.03 -3.88 20.63
CA ALA A 202 5.59 -4.27 21.96
C ALA A 202 5.34 -5.78 22.03
N SER A 203 5.38 -6.37 23.23
CA SER A 203 5.11 -7.80 23.43
C SER A 203 3.64 -8.20 23.21
N SER A 204 2.75 -7.21 23.08
CA SER A 204 1.34 -7.36 22.69
C SER A 204 1.13 -7.42 21.18
N ASP A 205 2.15 -7.11 20.39
CA ASP A 205 2.01 -7.01 18.93
C ASP A 205 2.01 -8.39 18.29
N TYR A 206 1.22 -8.52 17.23
CA TYR A 206 1.16 -9.75 16.44
C TYR A 206 2.14 -9.68 15.29
N ILE A 207 2.82 -10.80 15.01
CA ILE A 207 3.73 -10.91 13.85
C ILE A 207 3.19 -12.00 12.92
N ILE A 208 2.87 -11.61 11.69
CA ILE A 208 2.40 -12.51 10.63
C ILE A 208 3.49 -12.63 9.56
N ARG A 209 3.75 -13.86 9.11
CA ARG A 209 4.78 -14.15 8.10
C ARG A 209 4.13 -14.56 6.78
N LYS A 210 4.59 -13.95 5.70
CA LYS A 210 4.14 -14.22 4.32
C LYS A 210 5.31 -14.63 3.43
N GLY A 211 5.00 -15.15 2.24
CA GLY A 211 6.00 -15.69 1.30
C GLY A 211 6.76 -16.92 1.83
N THR A 212 6.13 -17.70 2.71
CA THR A 212 6.76 -18.81 3.45
C THR A 212 6.81 -20.15 2.68
N ASP A 213 6.04 -20.28 1.59
CA ASP A 213 6.10 -21.42 0.68
C ASP A 213 7.15 -21.15 -0.40
N VAL A 214 8.13 -22.04 -0.54
CA VAL A 214 9.23 -21.91 -1.52
C VAL A 214 8.76 -21.79 -2.97
N GLN A 215 7.52 -22.18 -3.29
CA GLN A 215 6.93 -22.12 -4.64
C GLN A 215 5.83 -21.04 -4.81
N VAL A 216 5.47 -20.29 -3.77
CA VAL A 216 4.33 -19.36 -3.80
C VAL A 216 4.65 -18.05 -3.11
N ASP A 217 4.81 -17.00 -3.92
CA ASP A 217 5.04 -15.63 -3.43
C ASP A 217 3.74 -14.98 -2.93
N ALA A 218 3.86 -14.05 -1.98
CA ALA A 218 2.72 -13.38 -1.34
C ALA A 218 3.07 -11.94 -0.91
N TYR A 219 2.70 -10.96 -1.73
CA TYR A 219 2.82 -9.54 -1.35
C TYR A 219 1.84 -9.14 -0.24
N SER A 220 0.62 -9.68 -0.25
CA SER A 220 -0.42 -9.29 0.70
C SER A 220 -0.20 -9.88 2.09
N GLY A 221 -0.40 -9.08 3.12
CA GLY A 221 -0.46 -9.53 4.51
C GLY A 221 -1.55 -10.56 4.77
N PHE A 222 -2.58 -10.63 3.91
CA PHE A 222 -3.65 -11.64 3.96
C PHE A 222 -3.27 -12.97 3.30
N GLY A 223 -2.13 -13.04 2.61
CA GLY A 223 -1.58 -14.25 2.01
C GLY A 223 -1.50 -14.22 0.47
N PRO A 224 -1.11 -15.34 -0.13
CA PRO A 224 -1.07 -15.51 -1.59
C PRO A 224 -2.49 -15.50 -2.20
N PRO A 225 -2.62 -15.21 -3.52
CA PRO A 225 -3.90 -15.32 -4.22
C PRO A 225 -4.51 -16.73 -4.15
N MET A 226 -5.84 -16.81 -4.24
CA MET A 226 -6.56 -18.09 -4.35
C MET A 226 -6.04 -18.92 -5.53
N PRO A 227 -5.92 -20.27 -5.40
CA PRO A 227 -6.52 -21.11 -4.36
C PRO A 227 -5.62 -21.42 -3.15
N HIS A 228 -4.51 -20.69 -2.97
CA HIS A 228 -3.61 -20.90 -1.85
C HIS A 228 -4.24 -20.45 -0.52
N PRO A 229 -3.84 -21.03 0.64
CA PRO A 229 -4.42 -20.66 1.93
C PRO A 229 -4.01 -19.23 2.33
N PRO A 230 -4.92 -18.47 2.97
CA PRO A 230 -4.59 -17.14 3.51
C PRO A 230 -3.70 -17.25 4.76
N THR A 231 -3.19 -16.10 5.21
CA THR A 231 -2.61 -15.96 6.55
C THR A 231 -3.70 -15.80 7.61
N GLU A 232 -3.29 -15.75 8.87
CA GLU A 232 -4.15 -15.50 10.02
C GLU A 232 -4.64 -14.02 10.13
N LEU A 233 -4.27 -13.13 9.19
CA LEU A 233 -4.50 -11.69 9.32
C LEU A 233 -5.99 -11.33 9.38
N GLU A 234 -6.84 -11.93 8.54
CA GLU A 234 -8.27 -11.65 8.62
C GLU A 234 -8.85 -12.14 9.96
N GLU A 235 -8.62 -13.40 10.33
CA GLU A 235 -9.15 -13.99 11.56
C GLU A 235 -8.79 -13.14 12.79
N LEU A 236 -7.54 -12.67 12.85
CA LEU A 236 -7.03 -11.81 13.90
C LEU A 236 -7.74 -10.45 13.95
N LEU A 237 -7.88 -9.76 12.82
CA LEU A 237 -8.59 -8.48 12.74
C LEU A 237 -10.07 -8.63 13.10
N ARG A 238 -10.72 -9.73 12.71
CA ARG A 238 -12.11 -10.05 13.10
C ARG A 238 -12.23 -10.38 14.59
N ALA A 239 -11.27 -11.09 15.19
CA ALA A 239 -11.26 -11.41 16.62
C ALA A 239 -11.17 -10.15 17.50
N HIS A 240 -10.44 -9.13 17.05
CA HIS A 240 -10.43 -7.80 17.67
C HIS A 240 -11.63 -6.92 17.30
N ASN A 241 -12.54 -7.41 16.44
CA ASN A 241 -13.73 -6.71 15.94
C ASN A 241 -13.39 -5.41 15.21
N SER A 242 -12.24 -5.35 14.54
CA SER A 242 -11.82 -4.15 13.83
C SER A 242 -12.69 -3.91 12.60
N ASP A 243 -13.29 -2.73 12.51
CA ASP A 243 -14.01 -2.22 11.34
C ASP A 243 -13.09 -1.36 10.45
N VAL A 244 -12.04 -0.79 11.05
CA VAL A 244 -11.04 0.07 10.41
C VAL A 244 -9.66 -0.58 10.41
N VAL A 245 -9.00 -0.58 9.25
CA VAL A 245 -7.62 -1.04 9.09
C VAL A 245 -6.76 0.12 8.61
N VAL A 246 -5.74 0.48 9.37
CA VAL A 246 -4.74 1.50 9.05
C VAL A 246 -3.48 0.80 8.56
N VAL A 247 -3.10 1.01 7.31
CA VAL A 247 -1.94 0.36 6.66
C VAL A 247 -0.79 1.35 6.51
N VAL A 248 0.40 0.94 6.93
CA VAL A 248 1.66 1.69 6.91
C VAL A 248 2.83 0.78 6.49
N GLY A 249 4.01 1.33 6.22
CA GLY A 249 5.22 0.54 5.97
C GLY A 249 5.62 0.44 4.49
N LEU A 250 6.18 -0.70 4.09
CA LEU A 250 6.89 -0.89 2.82
C LEU A 250 6.39 -2.12 2.05
N ALA A 251 6.51 -2.21 0.73
CA ALA A 251 6.60 -1.08 -0.20
C ALA A 251 5.20 -0.65 -0.65
N LEU A 252 4.99 0.66 -0.85
CA LEU A 252 3.71 1.25 -1.28
C LEU A 252 3.16 0.59 -2.55
N ASP A 253 4.02 0.33 -3.52
CA ASP A 253 3.71 -0.22 -4.84
C ASP A 253 3.53 -1.74 -4.88
N TYR A 254 3.86 -2.45 -3.79
CA TYR A 254 3.74 -3.90 -3.66
C TYR A 254 2.94 -4.29 -2.42
N CYS A 255 3.60 -4.65 -1.33
CA CYS A 255 2.98 -5.27 -0.16
C CYS A 255 1.91 -4.39 0.51
N VAL A 256 2.15 -3.08 0.62
CA VAL A 256 1.17 -2.13 1.17
C VAL A 256 -0.07 -2.05 0.30
N ARG A 257 0.09 -1.89 -1.04
CA ARG A 257 -1.02 -1.85 -2.00
C ARG A 257 -1.81 -3.15 -1.98
N ALA A 258 -1.14 -4.30 -2.05
CA ALA A 258 -1.81 -5.60 -2.03
C ALA A 258 -2.62 -5.81 -0.73
N THR A 259 -1.99 -5.57 0.43
CA THR A 259 -2.63 -5.69 1.74
C THR A 259 -3.82 -4.75 1.90
N ALA A 260 -3.71 -3.49 1.45
CA ALA A 260 -4.79 -2.51 1.54
C ALA A 260 -5.96 -2.80 0.59
N LEU A 261 -5.68 -3.32 -0.61
CA LEU A 261 -6.71 -3.75 -1.56
C LEU A 261 -7.46 -4.99 -1.05
N ASP A 262 -6.75 -5.99 -0.50
CA ASP A 262 -7.39 -7.18 0.07
C ASP A 262 -8.20 -6.85 1.32
N ALA A 263 -7.69 -6.02 2.22
CA ALA A 263 -8.48 -5.50 3.35
C ALA A 263 -9.76 -4.80 2.87
N HIS A 264 -9.70 -4.05 1.77
CA HIS A 264 -10.89 -3.42 1.22
C HIS A 264 -11.87 -4.43 0.60
N ALA A 265 -11.36 -5.43 -0.13
CA ALA A 265 -12.17 -6.50 -0.72
C ALA A 265 -12.87 -7.36 0.35
N LEU A 266 -12.23 -7.53 1.51
CA LEU A 266 -12.81 -8.16 2.72
C LEU A 266 -13.77 -7.22 3.49
N GLY A 267 -14.02 -6.00 3.00
CA GLY A 267 -15.02 -5.09 3.55
C GLY A 267 -14.58 -4.29 4.79
N PHE A 268 -13.29 -4.21 5.08
CA PHE A 268 -12.77 -3.28 6.09
C PHE A 268 -12.78 -1.84 5.55
N THR A 269 -12.95 -0.85 6.44
CA THR A 269 -12.66 0.55 6.10
C THR A 269 -11.15 0.76 6.14
N VAL A 270 -10.52 0.90 4.98
CA VAL A 270 -9.06 0.97 4.88
C VAL A 270 -8.56 2.41 4.77
N TYR A 271 -7.56 2.73 5.59
CA TYR A 271 -6.73 3.93 5.47
C TYR A 271 -5.29 3.55 5.13
N VAL A 272 -4.67 4.23 4.17
CA VAL A 272 -3.22 4.12 3.93
C VAL A 272 -2.60 5.46 4.30
N VAL A 273 -1.61 5.44 5.20
CA VAL A 273 -1.01 6.67 5.72
C VAL A 273 0.12 7.13 4.81
N SER A 274 -0.16 8.11 3.96
CA SER A 274 0.64 8.47 2.78
C SER A 274 2.07 8.94 3.08
N ASP A 275 2.31 9.48 4.26
CA ASP A 275 3.62 9.91 4.77
C ASP A 275 4.37 8.81 5.53
N ALA A 276 3.67 7.74 5.96
CA ALA A 276 4.21 6.55 6.61
C ALA A 276 4.41 5.35 5.66
N VAL A 277 4.49 5.59 4.35
CA VAL A 277 4.73 4.59 3.30
C VAL A 277 5.78 5.07 2.29
N ARG A 278 6.53 4.17 1.66
CA ARG A 278 7.45 4.48 0.54
C ARG A 278 7.37 3.40 -0.56
N PRO A 279 7.38 3.78 -1.84
CA PRO A 279 7.41 2.83 -2.95
C PRO A 279 8.85 2.43 -3.34
N VAL A 280 9.02 1.27 -3.98
CA VAL A 280 10.27 0.88 -4.65
C VAL A 280 10.59 1.87 -5.77
N THR A 281 9.58 2.35 -6.51
CA THR A 281 9.76 3.33 -7.59
C THR A 281 8.77 4.50 -7.49
N PRO A 282 9.14 5.74 -7.86
CA PRO A 282 8.19 6.87 -7.85
C PRO A 282 6.95 6.61 -8.70
N ALA A 283 7.12 6.10 -9.93
CA ALA A 283 6.03 5.81 -10.85
C ALA A 283 5.08 4.72 -10.32
N GLY A 284 5.61 3.57 -9.87
CA GLY A 284 4.81 2.52 -9.25
C GLY A 284 4.09 3.03 -7.99
N GLY A 285 4.71 3.92 -7.22
CA GLY A 285 4.09 4.56 -6.07
C GLY A 285 2.94 5.52 -6.43
N ASP A 286 2.95 6.15 -7.61
CA ASP A 286 1.85 6.98 -8.09
C ASP A 286 0.72 6.12 -8.66
N ASP A 287 1.04 5.09 -9.46
CA ASP A 287 0.06 4.09 -9.92
C ASP A 287 -0.65 3.41 -8.73
N ALA A 288 0.10 3.03 -7.70
CA ALA A 288 -0.44 2.44 -6.48
C ALA A 288 -1.42 3.36 -5.73
N LYS A 289 -1.15 4.67 -5.68
CA LYS A 289 -2.08 5.65 -5.08
C LYS A 289 -3.38 5.73 -5.88
N LEU A 290 -3.31 5.66 -7.21
CA LEU A 290 -4.49 5.66 -8.08
C LEU A 290 -5.32 4.40 -7.85
N ASP A 291 -4.71 3.22 -7.89
CA ASP A 291 -5.40 1.94 -7.64
C ASP A 291 -6.10 1.91 -6.28
N LEU A 292 -5.42 2.39 -5.23
CA LEU A 292 -5.99 2.48 -3.89
C LEU A 292 -7.21 3.42 -3.85
N VAL A 293 -7.12 4.60 -4.46
CA VAL A 293 -8.24 5.56 -4.50
C VAL A 293 -9.41 5.05 -5.34
N ASP A 294 -9.14 4.44 -6.49
CA ASP A 294 -10.16 3.87 -7.39
C ASP A 294 -10.88 2.67 -6.75
N ALA A 295 -10.18 1.89 -5.92
CA ALA A 295 -10.78 0.85 -5.09
C ALA A 295 -11.58 1.40 -3.90
N GLY A 296 -11.43 2.68 -3.52
CA GLY A 296 -12.11 3.30 -2.38
C GLY A 296 -11.31 3.32 -1.07
N VAL A 297 -10.03 2.92 -1.09
CA VAL A 297 -9.10 3.07 0.04
C VAL A 297 -8.80 4.55 0.28
N LYS A 298 -8.73 4.94 1.56
CA LYS A 298 -8.58 6.34 1.97
C LYS A 298 -7.11 6.68 2.22
N LEU A 299 -6.47 7.37 1.26
CA LEU A 299 -5.17 8.01 1.51
C LEU A 299 -5.33 9.19 2.48
N VAL A 300 -4.56 9.18 3.58
CA VAL A 300 -4.55 10.21 4.64
C VAL A 300 -3.12 10.48 5.13
N THR A 301 -2.85 11.66 5.69
CA THR A 301 -1.58 11.91 6.38
C THR A 301 -1.67 11.50 7.85
N SER A 302 -0.53 11.17 8.45
CA SER A 302 -0.42 10.80 9.87
C SER A 302 -1.03 11.89 10.77
N GLN A 303 -0.72 13.16 10.51
CA GLN A 303 -1.28 14.31 11.21
C GLN A 303 -2.81 14.35 11.17
N ARG A 304 -3.43 14.06 10.01
CA ARG A 304 -4.90 14.05 9.89
C ARG A 304 -5.53 12.83 10.57
N LEU A 305 -4.82 11.70 10.59
CA LEU A 305 -5.29 10.50 11.27
C LEU A 305 -5.21 10.66 12.80
N MET A 306 -4.09 11.17 13.33
CA MET A 306 -3.94 11.50 14.76
C MET A 306 -4.94 12.57 15.21
N ALA A 307 -5.26 13.56 14.38
CA ALA A 307 -6.30 14.55 14.68
C ALA A 307 -7.74 13.99 14.66
N ALA A 308 -7.95 12.77 14.15
CA ALA A 308 -9.27 12.14 14.02
C ALA A 308 -9.46 10.90 14.94
N LEU A 309 -8.37 10.26 15.37
CA LEU A 309 -8.35 9.05 16.20
C LEU A 309 -7.49 9.16 17.46
N GLY A 310 -6.67 10.21 17.60
CA GLY A 310 -5.83 10.42 18.78
C GLY A 310 -6.60 10.94 19.98
N GLN A 311 -6.02 10.74 21.16
CA GLN A 311 -6.57 11.18 22.46
C GLN A 311 -6.15 12.60 22.85
#